data_AF-A0A935XMB2-F1
#
_entry.id   AF-A0A935XMB2-F1
#
_cell.length_a   1.000
_cell.length_b   1.000
_cell.length_c   1.000
_cell.angle_alpha   90.00
_cell.angle_beta   90.00
_cell.angle_gamma   90.00
#
_symmetry.space_group_name_H-M   'P 1'
#
loop_
_entity.id
_entity.type
_entity.pdbx_description
1 polymer ?
#
loop_
_entity_poly.entity_id
_entity_poly.type
_entity_poly.pdbx_seq_one_letter_code
_entity_poly.pdbx_strand_id
1 'polypeptide(L)'
;MERSIPITQEMIDRYGRINGDNDIVHYDHDYALKRGFRGTLLHGPHMTAFVAELGARRHGEHWLYRGRLRTKWVGPVCPGDAFVGELADDGTLAARVGEQTALVGSATLRTDG
;
A
#
# COMPACT_ATOMS: atom_id res chain seq x y z
N MET A 1 -11.22 -10.43 4.13
CA MET A 1 -11.88 -9.21 3.57
C MET A 1 -10.99 -8.60 2.50
N GLU A 2 -11.57 -7.96 1.49
CA GLU A 2 -10.84 -7.36 0.37
C GLU A 2 -11.27 -5.89 0.18
N ARG A 3 -10.37 -5.08 -0.39
CA ARG A 3 -10.67 -3.76 -0.93
C ARG A 3 -9.89 -3.50 -2.22
N SER A 4 -10.59 -2.97 -3.22
CA SER A 4 -9.99 -2.41 -4.44
C SER A 4 -9.90 -0.88 -4.37
N ILE A 5 -8.77 -0.31 -4.80
CA ILE A 5 -8.49 1.12 -4.79
C ILE A 5 -7.93 1.51 -6.17
N PRO A 6 -8.61 2.38 -6.94
CA PRO A 6 -8.04 2.93 -8.16
C PRO A 6 -6.92 3.92 -7.80
N ILE A 7 -5.73 3.72 -8.37
CA ILE A 7 -4.56 4.56 -8.10
C ILE A 7 -4.49 5.67 -9.13
N THR A 8 -4.34 6.92 -8.66
CA THR A 8 -4.20 8.10 -9.51
C THR A 8 -2.90 8.84 -9.19
N GLN A 9 -2.39 9.61 -10.16
CA GLN A 9 -1.22 10.47 -9.91
C GLN A 9 -1.52 11.49 -8.81
N GLU A 10 -2.73 12.04 -8.76
CA GLU A 10 -3.12 13.00 -7.71
C GLU A 10 -2.99 12.41 -6.30
N MET A 11 -3.36 11.13 -6.12
CA MET A 11 -3.18 10.45 -4.83
C MET A 11 -1.70 10.35 -4.44
N ILE A 12 -0.85 10.02 -5.41
CA ILE A 12 0.61 9.93 -5.23
C ILE A 12 1.16 11.31 -4.85
N ASP A 13 0.84 12.34 -5.62
CA ASP A 13 1.27 13.72 -5.38
C ASP A 13 0.82 14.25 -4.02
N ARG A 14 -0.44 13.98 -3.63
CA ARG A 14 -0.98 14.40 -2.33
C ARG A 14 -0.28 13.69 -1.18
N TYR A 15 0.02 12.39 -1.34
CA TYR A 15 0.73 11.64 -0.30
C TYR A 15 2.16 12.14 -0.13
N GLY A 16 2.87 12.40 -1.22
CA GLY A 16 4.19 13.03 -1.24
C GLY A 16 4.28 14.32 -0.43
N ARG A 17 3.26 15.19 -0.58
CA ARG A 17 3.14 16.42 0.22
C ARG A 17 2.93 16.18 1.71
N ILE A 18 2.26 15.08 2.08
CA ILE A 18 1.96 14.74 3.48
C ILE A 18 3.17 14.09 4.15
N ASN A 19 3.83 13.14 3.48
CA ASN A 19 4.91 12.35 4.07
C ASN A 19 6.31 12.97 3.86
N GLY A 20 6.44 13.94 2.93
CA GLY A 20 7.71 14.59 2.60
C GLY A 20 8.65 13.77 1.71
N ASP A 21 8.17 12.66 1.14
CA ASP A 21 8.95 11.82 0.22
C ASP A 21 8.94 12.45 -1.17
N ASN A 22 10.03 13.13 -1.51
CA ASN A 22 10.19 13.84 -2.78
C ASN A 22 11.07 13.08 -3.78
N ASP A 23 11.18 11.74 -3.68
CA ASP A 23 11.90 10.97 -4.71
C ASP A 23 11.23 11.16 -6.08
N ILE A 24 12.03 11.58 -7.05
CA ILE A 24 11.61 11.91 -8.42
C ILE A 24 10.88 10.75 -9.12
N VAL A 25 11.10 9.49 -8.71
CA VAL A 25 10.41 8.32 -9.27
C VAL A 25 8.89 8.37 -9.09
N HIS A 26 8.39 9.16 -8.15
CA HIS A 26 6.96 9.31 -7.88
C HIS A 26 6.28 10.37 -8.76
N TYR A 27 7.05 11.24 -9.40
CA TYR A 27 6.54 12.47 -10.03
C TYR A 27 6.92 12.65 -11.50
N ASP A 28 8.09 12.13 -11.90
CA ASP A 28 8.59 12.27 -13.26
C ASP A 28 8.40 10.98 -14.05
N HIS A 29 7.51 11.04 -15.04
CA HIS A 29 7.14 9.91 -15.88
C HIS A 29 8.33 9.41 -16.70
N ASP A 30 9.07 10.30 -17.35
CA ASP A 30 10.18 9.95 -18.24
C ASP A 30 11.35 9.36 -17.45
N TYR A 31 11.62 9.89 -16.26
CA TYR A 31 12.57 9.31 -15.33
C TYR A 31 12.17 7.89 -14.94
N ALA A 32 10.90 7.66 -14.57
CA ALA A 32 10.43 6.34 -14.18
C ALA A 32 10.48 5.33 -15.35
N LEU A 33 10.14 5.75 -16.57
CA LEU A 33 10.29 4.92 -17.79
C LEU A 33 11.75 4.54 -18.03
N LYS A 34 12.70 5.48 -17.89
CA LYS A 34 14.15 5.22 -18.02
C LYS A 34 14.67 4.21 -17.00
N ARG A 35 13.97 4.05 -15.86
CA ARG A 35 14.28 3.05 -14.82
C ARG A 35 13.61 1.69 -15.07
N GLY A 36 12.83 1.55 -16.14
CA GLY A 36 12.16 0.31 -16.54
C GLY A 36 10.77 0.12 -15.94
N PHE A 37 10.17 1.15 -15.35
CA PHE A 37 8.79 1.11 -14.87
C PHE A 37 7.80 1.48 -15.98
N ARG A 38 6.50 1.22 -15.75
CA ARG A 38 5.43 1.61 -16.68
C ARG A 38 5.03 3.09 -16.58
N GLY A 39 5.55 3.78 -15.57
CA GLY A 39 5.26 5.17 -15.24
C GLY A 39 5.73 5.48 -13.82
N THR A 40 5.32 6.64 -13.30
CA THR A 40 5.54 7.02 -11.91
C THR A 40 5.01 5.97 -10.94
N LEU A 41 5.63 5.90 -9.76
CA LEU A 41 5.31 4.87 -8.78
C LEU A 41 4.53 5.41 -7.59
N LEU A 42 3.59 4.62 -7.10
CA LEU A 42 3.00 4.80 -5.78
C LEU A 42 4.06 4.59 -4.70
N HIS A 43 4.08 5.47 -3.69
CA HIS A 43 4.98 5.33 -2.55
C HIS A 43 4.71 4.01 -1.80
N GLY A 44 5.78 3.31 -1.40
CA GLY A 44 5.69 2.10 -0.59
C GLY A 44 4.82 2.28 0.67
N PRO A 45 5.09 3.29 1.52
CA PRO A 45 4.29 3.57 2.71
C PRO A 45 2.82 3.89 2.42
N HIS A 46 2.51 4.39 1.21
CA HIS A 46 1.13 4.64 0.80
C HIS A 46 0.38 3.32 0.58
N MET A 47 1.02 2.30 -0.02
CA MET A 47 0.46 0.94 -0.07
C MET A 47 0.23 0.37 1.33
N THR A 48 1.18 0.59 2.25
CA THR A 48 1.05 0.18 3.65
C THR A 48 -0.17 0.83 4.32
N ALA A 49 -0.45 2.10 4.06
CA ALA A 49 -1.62 2.80 4.59
C ALA A 49 -2.95 2.17 4.14
N PHE A 50 -3.05 1.75 2.87
CA PHE A 50 -4.25 1.09 2.36
C PHE A 50 -4.56 -0.23 3.06
N VAL A 51 -3.54 -1.06 3.30
CA VAL A 51 -3.72 -2.34 4.00
C VAL A 51 -3.84 -2.17 5.53
N ALA A 52 -3.28 -1.10 6.09
CA ALA A 52 -3.51 -0.72 7.49
C ALA A 52 -4.99 -0.44 7.76
N GLU A 53 -5.71 0.13 6.78
CA GLU A 53 -7.15 0.35 6.89
C GLU A 53 -7.94 -0.97 7.01
N LEU A 54 -7.52 -2.05 6.34
CA LEU A 54 -8.15 -3.36 6.50
C LEU A 54 -8.01 -3.87 7.94
N GLY A 55 -6.83 -3.68 8.55
CA GLY A 55 -6.59 -3.96 9.96
C GLY A 55 -7.50 -3.13 10.87
N ALA A 56 -7.60 -1.83 10.62
CA ALA A 56 -8.48 -0.93 11.36
C ALA A 56 -9.96 -1.33 11.26
N ARG A 57 -10.42 -1.70 10.05
CA ARG A 57 -11.80 -2.19 9.82
C ARG A 57 -12.08 -3.50 10.53
N ARG A 58 -11.12 -4.43 10.55
CA ARG A 58 -11.29 -5.74 11.20
C ARG A 58 -11.27 -5.65 12.72
N HIS A 59 -10.38 -4.83 13.27
CA HIS A 59 -10.09 -4.83 14.71
C HIS A 59 -10.66 -3.62 15.46
N GLY A 60 -11.26 -2.65 14.75
CA GLY A 60 -11.86 -1.46 15.36
C GLY A 60 -10.86 -0.67 16.20
N GLU A 61 -11.31 -0.16 17.35
CA GLU A 61 -10.48 0.63 18.25
C GLU A 61 -9.24 -0.12 18.75
N HIS A 62 -9.30 -1.45 18.91
CA HIS A 62 -8.15 -2.26 19.32
C HIS A 62 -6.96 -2.11 18.38
N TRP A 63 -7.20 -1.81 17.10
CA TRP A 63 -6.14 -1.56 16.14
C TRP A 63 -5.24 -0.39 16.55
N LEU A 64 -5.82 0.67 17.13
CA LEU A 64 -5.09 1.91 17.44
C LEU A 64 -4.03 1.73 18.53
N TYR A 65 -4.24 0.79 19.45
CA TYR A 65 -3.35 0.58 20.59
C TYR A 65 -2.69 -0.80 20.63
N ARG A 66 -3.23 -1.79 19.90
CA ARG A 66 -2.67 -3.15 19.82
C ARG A 66 -2.37 -3.61 18.40
N GLY A 67 -2.68 -2.81 17.38
CA GLY A 67 -2.39 -3.16 15.99
C GLY A 67 -0.91 -3.38 15.76
N ARG A 68 -0.59 -4.50 15.09
CA ARG A 68 0.73 -4.79 14.57
C ARG A 68 0.62 -5.00 13.07
N LEU A 69 1.29 -4.15 12.32
CA LEU A 69 1.35 -4.21 10.88
C LEU A 69 2.79 -4.51 10.44
N ARG A 70 2.95 -5.50 9.56
CA ARG A 70 4.21 -5.78 8.89
C ARG A 70 3.95 -5.87 7.40
N THR A 71 4.69 -5.12 6.59
CA THR A 71 4.55 -5.12 5.14
C THR A 71 5.90 -5.24 4.45
N LYS A 72 5.93 -5.97 3.34
CA LYS A 72 7.01 -5.95 2.34
C LYS A 72 6.41 -5.51 1.01
N TRP A 73 7.01 -4.50 0.40
CA TRP A 73 6.65 -4.05 -0.95
C TRP A 73 7.40 -4.92 -1.95
N VAL A 74 6.66 -5.56 -2.85
CA VAL A 74 7.15 -6.60 -3.76
C VAL A 74 7.20 -6.11 -5.19
N GLY A 75 6.13 -5.44 -5.64
CA GLY A 75 5.97 -5.03 -7.03
C GLY A 75 5.54 -3.56 -7.17
N PRO A 76 5.88 -2.90 -8.29
CA PRO A 76 5.52 -1.52 -8.54
C PRO A 76 4.01 -1.37 -8.77
N VAL A 77 3.46 -0.23 -8.34
CA VAL A 77 2.08 0.18 -8.57
C VAL A 77 2.12 1.56 -9.22
N CYS A 78 1.46 1.72 -10.34
CA CYS A 78 1.47 2.92 -11.18
C CYS A 78 0.07 3.59 -11.21
N PRO A 79 -0.04 4.87 -11.58
CA PRO A 79 -1.33 5.47 -11.92
C PRO A 79 -2.11 4.64 -12.94
N GLY A 80 -3.42 4.54 -12.75
CA GLY A 80 -4.32 3.71 -13.58
C GLY A 80 -4.47 2.27 -13.10
N ASP A 81 -3.59 1.80 -12.21
CA ASP A 81 -3.73 0.47 -11.62
C ASP A 81 -4.89 0.40 -10.62
N ALA A 82 -5.52 -0.77 -10.51
CA ALA A 82 -6.40 -1.11 -9.40
C ALA A 82 -5.61 -1.89 -8.35
N PHE A 83 -5.31 -1.26 -7.22
CA PHE A 83 -4.66 -1.90 -6.08
C PHE A 83 -5.70 -2.68 -5.28
N VAL A 84 -5.55 -4.01 -5.21
CA VAL A 84 -6.47 -4.88 -4.48
C VAL A 84 -5.76 -5.44 -3.26
N GLY A 85 -6.17 -5.00 -2.07
CA GLY A 85 -5.64 -5.48 -0.80
C GLY A 85 -6.59 -6.47 -0.13
N GLU A 86 -6.04 -7.53 0.41
CA GLU A 86 -6.76 -8.64 1.04
C GLU A 86 -6.17 -8.92 2.44
N LEU A 87 -7.07 -9.09 3.42
CA LEU A 87 -6.76 -9.54 4.78
C LEU A 87 -7.49 -10.85 5.06
N ALA A 88 -6.72 -11.92 5.21
CA ALA A 88 -7.22 -13.24 5.59
C ALA A 88 -7.54 -13.31 7.09
N ASP A 89 -8.28 -14.35 7.49
CA ASP A 89 -8.74 -14.48 8.88
C ASP A 89 -7.62 -14.73 9.90
N ASP A 90 -6.53 -15.35 9.45
CA ASP A 90 -5.31 -15.59 10.24
C ASP A 90 -4.41 -14.35 10.38
N GLY A 91 -4.81 -13.22 9.77
CA GLY A 91 -4.07 -11.97 9.79
C GLY A 91 -3.06 -11.82 8.65
N THR A 92 -2.98 -12.78 7.72
CA THR A 92 -2.15 -12.66 6.52
C THR A 92 -2.67 -11.53 5.62
N LEU A 93 -1.76 -10.65 5.18
CA LEU A 93 -2.03 -9.59 4.22
C LEU A 93 -1.36 -9.90 2.87
N ALA A 94 -2.10 -9.66 1.80
CA ALA A 94 -1.57 -9.61 0.45
C ALA A 94 -2.20 -8.43 -0.29
N ALA A 95 -1.51 -7.88 -1.27
CA ALA A 95 -2.10 -6.99 -2.24
C ALA A 95 -1.51 -7.20 -3.62
N ARG A 96 -2.33 -6.95 -4.64
CA ARG A 96 -2.02 -7.21 -6.04
C ARG A 96 -2.50 -6.08 -6.96
N VAL A 97 -1.91 -6.05 -8.14
CA VAL A 97 -2.39 -5.29 -9.31
C VAL A 97 -2.46 -6.27 -10.47
N GLY A 98 -3.67 -6.55 -10.94
CA GLY A 98 -3.89 -7.69 -11.84
C GLY A 98 -3.36 -8.98 -11.21
N GLU A 99 -2.47 -9.67 -11.94
CA GLU A 99 -1.79 -10.89 -11.50
C GLU A 99 -0.50 -10.62 -10.69
N GLN A 100 0.00 -9.37 -10.66
CA GLN A 100 1.25 -9.04 -9.99
C GLN A 100 1.04 -8.85 -8.49
N THR A 101 1.86 -9.50 -7.67
CA THR A 101 1.93 -9.20 -6.23
C THR A 101 2.60 -7.85 -6.00
N ALA A 102 1.89 -6.92 -5.35
CA ALA A 102 2.38 -5.59 -5.01
C ALA A 102 2.90 -5.53 -3.56
N LEU A 103 2.22 -6.19 -2.62
CA LEU A 103 2.56 -6.18 -1.20
C LEU A 103 2.23 -7.53 -0.56
N VAL A 104 3.06 -7.96 0.39
CA VAL A 104 2.73 -9.07 1.31
C VAL A 104 3.00 -8.65 2.74
N GLY A 105 2.33 -9.26 3.70
CA GLY A 105 2.46 -8.83 5.09
C GLY A 105 1.55 -9.56 6.07
N SER A 106 1.37 -8.93 7.22
CA SER A 106 0.35 -9.31 8.20
C SER A 106 -0.19 -8.09 8.94
N ALA A 107 -1.47 -8.16 9.30
CA ALA A 107 -2.15 -7.24 10.20
C ALA A 107 -2.79 -8.05 11.32
N THR A 108 -2.24 -7.94 12.53
CA THR A 108 -2.69 -8.68 13.71
C THR A 108 -2.83 -7.76 14.91
N LEU A 109 -3.43 -8.28 16.00
CA LEU A 109 -3.36 -7.63 17.30
C LEU A 109 -2.24 -8.25 18.13
N ARG A 110 -1.46 -7.42 18.83
CA ARG A 110 -0.52 -7.86 19.85
C ARG A 110 -1.28 -8.52 21.00
N THR A 111 -0.78 -9.65 21.45
CA THR A 111 -1.34 -10.44 22.57
C THR A 111 -0.72 -10.08 23.91
N ASP A 112 0.42 -9.39 23.87
CA ASP A 112 1.23 -8.98 24.99
C ASP A 112 0.74 -7.63 25.56
N GLY A 113 0.29 -7.69 26.82
CA GLY A 113 -0.01 -6.58 27.72
C GLY A 113 0.61 -6.87 29.08
#